data_AF-A0A183U7L9-F1
#
_entry.id   AF-A0A183U7L9-F1
#
_cell.length_a   1.000
_cell.length_b   1.000
_cell.length_c   1.000
_cell.angle_alpha   90.00
_cell.angle_beta   90.00
_cell.angle_gamma   90.00
#
_symmetry.space_group_name_H-M   'P 1'
#
loop_
_entity.id
_entity.type
_entity.pdbx_description
1 polymer ?
#
loop_
_entity_poly.entity_id
_entity_poly.type
_entity_poly.pdbx_seq_one_letter_code
_entity_poly.pdbx_strand_id
1 'polypeptide(L)'
;MLSRSLQAILDYDKDDLAEVFGLTFVISLSLLGYSKEVELKENGAEIAVTQENKAEFVKVGVFYIFITIFILQNTEYKRVYYADHEVIRCFWEVFFEFTLEKRKKFLQFLMGTTRIPLQVHRFDRCFIIAHHFITSIFPYLSKHAVLCRLIHWHGKE
;
A
#
# COMPACT_ATOMS: atom_id res chain seq x y z
N MET A 1 -0.15 -7.49 -15.60
CA MET A 1 1.18 -7.87 -16.12
C MET A 1 2.10 -8.41 -15.02
N LEU A 2 2.18 -7.79 -13.84
CA LEU A 2 2.97 -8.29 -12.68
C LEU A 2 2.52 -9.64 -12.09
N SER A 3 1.24 -10.01 -12.21
CA SER A 3 0.78 -11.33 -11.74
C SER A 3 1.43 -12.49 -12.49
N ARG A 4 1.69 -12.34 -13.79
CA ARG A 4 2.35 -13.36 -14.61
C ARG A 4 3.84 -13.47 -14.32
N SER A 5 4.52 -12.36 -14.03
CA SER A 5 5.95 -12.39 -13.68
C SER A 5 6.18 -13.04 -12.31
N LEU A 6 5.33 -12.74 -11.32
CA LEU A 6 5.41 -13.39 -10.01
C LEU A 6 5.03 -14.87 -10.06
N GLN A 7 4.05 -15.25 -10.89
CA GLN A 7 3.70 -16.66 -11.09
C GLN A 7 4.83 -17.43 -11.76
N ALA A 8 5.52 -16.83 -12.74
CA ALA A 8 6.70 -17.43 -13.37
C ALA A 8 7.80 -17.77 -12.35
N ILE A 9 8.00 -16.94 -11.32
CA ILE A 9 8.97 -17.20 -10.26
C ILE A 9 8.53 -18.38 -9.39
N LEU A 10 7.24 -18.49 -9.04
CA LEU A 10 6.71 -19.63 -8.28
C LEU A 10 6.87 -20.94 -9.05
N ASP A 11 6.51 -20.92 -10.33
CA ASP A 11 6.48 -22.11 -11.19
C ASP A 11 7.89 -22.57 -11.61
N TYR A 12 8.92 -21.73 -11.42
CA TYR A 12 10.30 -22.06 -11.77
C TYR A 12 10.92 -23.06 -10.80
N ASP A 13 11.26 -24.25 -11.26
CA ASP A 13 11.65 -25.41 -10.45
C ASP A 13 13.16 -25.73 -10.45
N LYS A 14 13.96 -25.03 -11.25
CA LYS A 14 15.41 -25.27 -11.34
C LYS A 14 16.22 -24.54 -10.28
N ASP A 15 17.32 -25.14 -9.83
CA ASP A 15 18.14 -24.63 -8.73
C ASP A 15 18.94 -23.35 -9.06
N ASP A 16 19.01 -22.96 -10.34
CA ASP A 16 19.69 -21.77 -10.85
C ASP A 16 18.84 -20.48 -10.79
N LEU A 17 17.73 -20.48 -10.04
CA LEU A 17 16.81 -19.33 -9.93
C LEU A 17 17.55 -18.01 -9.61
N ALA A 18 18.46 -18.04 -8.64
CA ALA A 18 19.20 -16.85 -8.22
C ALA A 18 20.10 -16.31 -9.35
N GLU A 19 20.70 -17.18 -10.15
CA GLU A 19 21.58 -16.82 -11.27
C GLU A 19 20.77 -16.35 -12.49
N VAL A 20 19.64 -17.01 -12.77
CA VAL A 20 18.79 -16.73 -13.93
C VAL A 20 18.02 -15.43 -13.76
N PHE A 21 17.48 -15.18 -12.56
CA PHE A 21 16.61 -14.03 -12.33
C PHE A 21 17.30 -12.87 -11.62
N GLY A 22 18.36 -13.13 -10.84
CA GLY A 22 19.11 -12.07 -10.14
C GLY A 22 18.24 -11.23 -9.19
N LEU A 23 17.17 -11.81 -8.65
CA LEU A 23 16.18 -11.08 -7.86
C LEU A 23 16.60 -10.98 -6.39
N THR A 24 16.23 -9.87 -5.78
CA THR A 24 16.28 -9.65 -4.33
C THR A 24 14.87 -9.38 -3.82
N PHE A 25 14.67 -9.20 -2.51
CA PHE A 25 13.37 -8.86 -1.92
C PHE A 25 12.98 -7.38 -2.16
N VAL A 26 13.17 -6.92 -3.40
CA VAL A 26 12.79 -5.60 -3.92
C VAL A 26 11.83 -5.81 -5.08
N ILE A 27 10.73 -5.05 -5.10
CA ILE A 27 9.82 -5.01 -6.25
C ILE A 27 9.79 -3.61 -6.83
N SER A 28 9.67 -3.54 -8.16
CA SER A 28 9.39 -2.30 -8.87
C SER A 28 7.89 -2.19 -9.15
N LEU A 29 7.29 -1.09 -8.72
CA LEU A 29 5.88 -0.81 -8.90
C LEU A 29 5.70 0.43 -9.76
N SER A 30 5.02 0.26 -10.88
CA SER A 30 4.55 1.36 -11.73
C SER A 30 3.06 1.58 -11.47
N LEU A 31 2.73 2.56 -10.62
CA LEU A 31 1.36 2.88 -10.23
C LEU A 31 1.13 4.39 -10.38
N LEU A 32 -0.01 4.76 -11.00
CA LEU A 32 -0.41 6.16 -11.21
C LEU A 32 0.66 7.03 -11.91
N GLY A 33 1.47 6.43 -12.80
CA GLY A 33 2.55 7.13 -13.51
C GLY A 33 3.86 7.27 -12.72
N TYR A 34 3.90 6.81 -11.47
CA TYR A 34 5.11 6.77 -10.64
C TYR A 34 5.73 5.37 -10.69
N SER A 35 7.05 5.31 -10.87
CA SER A 35 7.83 4.09 -10.72
C SER A 35 8.62 4.16 -9.43
N LYS A 36 8.46 3.17 -8.54
CA LYS A 36 9.20 3.12 -7.28
C LYS A 36 9.68 1.70 -6.98
N GLU A 37 10.91 1.63 -6.50
CA GLU A 37 11.47 0.40 -5.93
C GLU A 37 11.14 0.34 -4.44
N VAL A 38 10.69 -0.83 -4.00
CA VAL A 38 10.25 -1.05 -2.64
C VAL A 38 10.86 -2.33 -2.12
N GLU A 39 11.57 -2.22 -1.00
CA GLU A 39 11.96 -3.36 -0.19
C GLU A 39 10.75 -4.00 0.51
N LEU A 40 10.56 -5.29 0.27
CA LEU A 40 9.44 -6.07 0.82
C LEU A 40 9.63 -6.44 2.29
N LYS A 41 10.88 -6.45 2.76
CA LYS A 41 11.32 -6.69 4.14
C LYS A 41 12.56 -5.87 4.45
N GLU A 42 12.96 -5.83 5.72
CA GLU A 42 14.18 -5.16 6.15
C GLU A 42 15.40 -5.74 5.42
N ASN A 43 16.25 -4.85 4.89
CA ASN A 43 17.41 -5.17 4.05
C ASN A 43 17.04 -6.05 2.85
N GLY A 44 15.86 -5.84 2.27
CA GLY A 44 15.34 -6.65 1.17
C GLY A 44 16.25 -6.65 -0.06
N ALA A 45 16.98 -5.56 -0.27
CA ALA A 45 17.96 -5.43 -1.35
C ALA A 45 19.18 -6.35 -1.20
N GLU A 46 19.50 -6.80 0.03
CA GLU A 46 20.64 -7.68 0.31
C GLU A 46 20.23 -9.17 0.32
N ILE A 47 18.93 -9.45 0.30
CA ILE A 47 18.40 -10.80 0.42
C ILE A 47 18.04 -11.31 -0.97
N ALA A 48 18.85 -12.20 -1.51
CA ALA A 48 18.59 -12.86 -2.78
C ALA A 48 17.35 -13.77 -2.71
N VAL A 49 16.59 -13.81 -3.80
CA VAL A 49 15.48 -14.76 -3.97
C VAL A 49 16.07 -16.09 -4.42
N THR A 50 15.79 -17.15 -3.67
CA THR A 50 16.26 -18.51 -3.89
C THR A 50 15.08 -19.47 -4.01
N GLN A 51 15.34 -20.72 -4.37
CA GLN A 51 14.30 -21.75 -4.40
C GLN A 51 13.63 -21.95 -3.03
N GLU A 52 14.37 -21.81 -1.92
CA GLU A 52 13.80 -21.97 -0.58
C GLU A 52 12.86 -20.82 -0.19
N ASN A 53 13.10 -19.61 -0.69
CA ASN A 53 12.40 -18.40 -0.23
C ASN A 53 11.48 -17.75 -1.29
N LYS A 54 11.45 -18.25 -2.53
CA LYS A 54 10.61 -17.71 -3.63
C LYS A 54 9.12 -17.61 -3.28
N ALA A 55 8.60 -18.57 -2.51
CA ALA A 55 7.21 -18.57 -2.10
C ALA A 55 6.89 -17.42 -1.14
N GLU A 56 7.84 -17.07 -0.27
CA GLU A 56 7.75 -15.89 0.60
C GLU A 56 7.78 -14.62 -0.24
N PHE A 57 8.74 -14.50 -1.17
CA PHE A 57 8.85 -13.34 -2.07
C PHE A 57 7.53 -13.06 -2.79
N VAL A 58 6.94 -14.08 -3.42
CA VAL A 58 5.68 -13.92 -4.14
C VAL A 58 4.52 -13.63 -3.20
N LYS A 59 4.42 -14.32 -2.07
CA LYS A 59 3.37 -14.06 -1.07
C LYS A 59 3.41 -12.62 -0.55
N VAL A 60 4.58 -12.13 -0.19
CA VAL A 60 4.76 -10.78 0.34
C VAL A 60 4.54 -9.74 -0.74
N GLY A 61 5.08 -9.93 -1.94
CA GLY A 61 4.90 -9.03 -3.08
C GLY A 61 3.43 -8.91 -3.49
N VAL A 62 2.72 -10.03 -3.63
CA VAL A 62 1.28 -10.05 -3.92
C VAL A 62 0.50 -9.32 -2.83
N PHE A 63 0.81 -9.57 -1.55
CA PHE A 63 0.11 -8.91 -0.45
C PHE A 63 0.35 -7.39 -0.42
N TYR A 64 1.58 -6.95 -0.71
CA TYR A 64 1.92 -5.54 -0.84
C TYR A 64 1.11 -4.85 -1.95
N ILE A 65 1.09 -5.45 -3.15
CA ILE A 65 0.36 -4.96 -4.31
C ILE A 65 -1.13 -4.91 -4.02
N PHE A 66 -1.67 -5.97 -3.41
CA PHE A 66 -3.09 -6.07 -3.11
C PHE A 66 -3.54 -4.99 -2.13
N ILE A 67 -2.79 -4.72 -1.05
CA ILE A 67 -3.08 -3.60 -0.14
C ILE A 67 -3.11 -2.27 -0.91
N THR A 68 -2.13 -2.03 -1.79
CA THR A 68 -2.07 -0.79 -2.57
C THR A 68 -3.30 -0.62 -3.45
N ILE A 69 -3.60 -1.62 -4.28
CA ILE A 69 -4.73 -1.56 -5.20
C ILE A 69 -6.04 -1.41 -4.43
N PHE A 70 -6.19 -2.18 -3.34
CA PHE A 70 -7.37 -2.13 -2.50
C PHE A 70 -7.61 -0.72 -1.94
N ILE A 71 -6.59 -0.10 -1.34
CA ILE A 71 -6.74 1.25 -0.76
C ILE A 71 -7.03 2.27 -1.86
N LEU A 72 -6.32 2.21 -3.00
CA LEU A 72 -6.55 3.12 -4.14
C LEU A 72 -7.98 3.02 -4.68
N GLN A 73 -8.48 1.80 -4.89
CA GLN A 73 -9.82 1.56 -5.44
C GLN A 73 -10.94 1.94 -4.48
N ASN A 74 -10.71 1.84 -3.17
CA ASN A 74 -11.68 2.20 -2.15
C ASN A 74 -11.48 3.63 -1.63
N THR A 75 -10.64 4.46 -2.27
CA THR A 75 -10.46 5.86 -1.88
C THR A 75 -11.47 6.77 -2.56
N GLU A 76 -12.21 7.54 -1.77
CA GLU A 76 -13.04 8.65 -2.24
C GLU A 76 -12.46 9.99 -1.75
N TYR A 77 -12.44 10.98 -2.64
CA TYR A 77 -12.09 12.36 -2.28
C TYR A 77 -13.38 13.16 -2.04
N LYS A 78 -13.44 13.92 -0.94
CA LYS A 78 -14.60 14.77 -0.63
C LYS A 78 -14.21 16.24 -0.46
N ARG A 79 -15.20 17.12 -0.68
CA ARG A 79 -15.11 18.59 -0.54
C ARG A 79 -14.14 19.20 -1.57
N VAL A 80 -13.04 19.78 -1.11
CA VAL A 80 -12.06 20.52 -1.93
C VAL A 80 -10.94 19.61 -2.46
N TYR A 81 -10.89 18.34 -2.03
CA TYR A 81 -9.85 17.41 -2.45
C TYR A 81 -10.26 16.67 -3.73
N TYR A 82 -9.26 16.45 -4.59
CA TYR A 82 -9.35 15.69 -5.84
C TYR A 82 -8.00 15.00 -6.07
N ALA A 83 -7.94 14.05 -7.02
CA ALA A 83 -6.78 13.16 -7.19
C ALA A 83 -5.44 13.90 -7.38
N ASP A 84 -5.43 15.03 -8.08
CA ASP A 84 -4.21 15.82 -8.38
C ASP A 84 -3.93 16.94 -7.36
N HIS A 85 -4.77 17.07 -6.33
CA HIS A 85 -4.58 18.06 -5.28
C HIS A 85 -3.23 17.80 -4.57
N GLU A 86 -2.43 18.84 -4.34
CA GLU A 86 -1.07 18.72 -3.78
C GLU A 86 -1.00 17.85 -2.52
N VAL A 87 -1.89 18.12 -1.56
CA VAL A 87 -2.01 17.32 -0.32
C VAL A 87 -2.32 15.83 -0.58
N ILE A 88 -3.11 15.51 -1.60
CA ILE A 88 -3.42 14.13 -1.98
C ILE A 88 -2.20 13.46 -2.60
N ARG A 89 -1.46 14.18 -3.47
CA ARG A 89 -0.18 13.69 -4.01
C ARG A 89 0.82 13.39 -2.90
N CYS A 90 1.03 14.32 -1.97
CA CYS A 90 1.91 14.11 -0.82
C CYS A 90 1.48 12.94 0.06
N PHE A 91 0.17 12.77 0.29
CA PHE A 91 -0.35 11.62 1.03
C PHE A 91 0.04 10.30 0.34
N TRP A 92 -0.14 10.21 -0.97
CA TRP A 92 0.21 9.00 -1.72
C TRP A 92 1.72 8.78 -1.81
N GLU A 93 2.51 9.83 -1.99
CA GLU A 93 3.99 9.74 -1.95
C GLU A 93 4.47 9.07 -0.66
N VAL A 94 3.96 9.53 0.49
CA VAL A 94 4.30 8.95 1.80
C VAL A 94 3.75 7.54 1.95
N PHE A 95 2.52 7.27 1.51
CA PHE A 95 1.95 5.93 1.55
C PHE A 95 2.73 4.93 0.68
N PHE A 96 3.25 5.36 -0.47
CA PHE A 96 4.10 4.54 -1.32
C PHE A 96 5.48 4.27 -0.71
N GLU A 97 5.93 5.08 0.25
CA GLU A 97 7.14 4.81 1.05
C GLU A 97 6.92 3.85 2.20
N PHE A 98 5.68 3.51 2.52
CA PHE A 98 5.42 2.62 3.64
C PHE A 98 5.94 1.21 3.36
N THR A 99 6.69 0.69 4.33
CA THR A 99 7.00 -0.73 4.43
C THR A 99 5.72 -1.55 4.58
N LEU A 100 5.81 -2.86 4.33
CA LEU A 100 4.68 -3.76 4.48
C LEU A 100 4.02 -3.68 5.87
N GLU A 101 4.82 -3.52 6.93
CA GLU A 101 4.31 -3.40 8.28
C GLU A 101 3.50 -2.11 8.50
N LYS A 102 4.03 -0.97 8.04
CA LYS A 102 3.34 0.32 8.12
C LYS A 102 2.02 0.26 7.35
N ARG A 103 1.98 -0.43 6.21
CA ARG A 103 0.77 -0.65 5.42
C ARG A 103 -0.25 -1.54 6.12
N LYS A 104 0.19 -2.61 6.78
CA LYS A 104 -0.70 -3.44 7.61
C LYS A 104 -1.31 -2.63 8.75
N LYS A 105 -0.50 -1.82 9.46
CA LYS A 105 -0.99 -0.93 10.52
C LYS A 105 -1.97 0.12 9.97
N PHE A 106 -1.67 0.69 8.81
CA PHE A 106 -2.56 1.63 8.13
C PHE A 106 -3.89 0.98 7.74
N LEU A 107 -3.84 -0.22 7.17
CA LEU A 107 -5.02 -1.01 6.85
C LEU A 107 -5.85 -1.34 8.11
N GLN A 108 -5.18 -1.74 9.20
CA GLN A 108 -5.82 -1.99 10.48
C GLN A 108 -6.49 -0.73 11.04
N PHE A 109 -5.85 0.44 10.89
CA PHE A 109 -6.43 1.72 11.27
C PHE A 109 -7.70 2.04 10.46
N LEU A 110 -7.69 1.79 9.14
CA LEU A 110 -8.84 2.02 8.27
C LEU A 110 -10.00 1.04 8.50
N MET A 111 -9.70 -0.24 8.65
CA MET A 111 -10.72 -1.30 8.61
C MET A 111 -11.00 -1.94 9.99
N GLY A 112 -10.20 -1.61 11.01
CA GLY A 112 -10.19 -2.30 12.31
C GLY A 112 -9.57 -3.70 12.24
N THR A 113 -9.04 -4.11 11.09
CA THR A 113 -8.48 -5.45 10.87
C THR A 113 -7.38 -5.42 9.81
N THR A 114 -6.37 -6.26 9.96
CA THR A 114 -5.35 -6.52 8.94
C THR A 114 -5.78 -7.59 7.93
N ARG A 115 -6.90 -8.28 8.20
CA ARG A 115 -7.46 -9.29 7.30
C ARG A 115 -8.26 -8.57 6.22
N ILE A 116 -7.78 -8.64 4.98
CA ILE A 116 -8.55 -8.17 3.83
C ILE A 116 -9.51 -9.31 3.43
N PRO A 117 -10.83 -9.08 3.43
CA PRO A 117 -11.78 -10.05 2.91
C PRO A 117 -11.50 -10.30 1.44
N LEU A 118 -11.33 -11.58 1.08
CA LEU A 118 -11.22 -12.02 -0.31
C LEU A 118 -12.57 -11.97 -1.06
N GLN A 119 -13.66 -11.64 -0.35
CA GLN A 119 -15.00 -11.57 -0.93
C GLN A 119 -15.33 -10.14 -1.35
N VAL A 120 -15.58 -9.99 -2.65
CA VAL A 120 -15.93 -8.76 -3.38
C VAL A 120 -17.38 -8.33 -3.12
N HIS A 121 -17.85 -8.41 -1.88
CA HIS A 121 -19.01 -7.61 -1.50
C HIS A 121 -18.49 -6.22 -1.23
N ARG A 122 -19.01 -5.24 -1.98
CA ARG A 122 -18.75 -3.80 -1.82
C ARG A 122 -18.49 -3.52 -0.35
N PHE A 123 -17.26 -3.13 -0.04
CA PHE A 123 -17.01 -2.57 1.27
C PHE A 123 -17.82 -1.27 1.34
N ASP A 124 -18.88 -1.25 2.14
CA ASP A 124 -19.65 -0.02 2.40
C ASP A 124 -18.79 1.06 3.09
N ARG A 125 -17.59 0.70 3.52
CA ARG A 125 -16.58 1.63 4.05
C ARG A 125 -15.65 2.07 2.92
N CYS A 126 -16.11 3.01 2.11
CA CYS A 126 -15.20 3.82 1.30
C CYS A 126 -14.23 4.55 2.24
N PHE A 127 -12.94 4.42 1.96
CA PHE A 127 -11.91 5.19 2.60
C PHE A 127 -12.02 6.63 2.09
N ILE A 128 -12.53 7.53 2.92
CA ILE A 128 -12.74 8.92 2.52
C ILE A 128 -11.53 9.75 2.95
N ILE A 129 -10.83 10.34 1.98
CA ILE A 129 -9.85 11.38 2.28
C ILE A 129 -10.58 12.72 2.38
N ALA A 130 -10.57 13.25 3.60
CA ALA A 130 -11.10 14.56 3.95
C ALA A 130 -10.11 15.28 4.89
N HIS A 131 -10.34 16.58 5.09
CA HIS A 131 -9.44 17.45 5.84
C HIS A 131 -9.06 16.87 7.22
N HIS A 132 -10.06 16.35 7.96
CA HIS A 132 -9.84 15.78 9.29
C HIS A 132 -8.92 14.53 9.27
N PHE A 133 -9.10 13.66 8.27
CA PHE A 133 -8.28 12.45 8.12
C PHE A 133 -6.82 12.80 7.83
N ILE A 134 -6.59 13.79 6.95
CA ILE A 134 -5.25 14.28 6.62
C ILE A 134 -4.58 14.88 7.86
N THR A 135 -5.30 15.69 8.65
CA THR A 135 -4.74 16.27 9.88
C THR A 135 -4.32 15.23 10.92
N SER A 136 -5.00 14.08 10.98
CA SER A 136 -4.62 12.97 11.87
C SER A 136 -3.33 12.26 11.43
N ILE A 137 -3.06 12.23 10.12
CA ILE A 137 -1.88 11.57 9.56
C ILE A 137 -0.68 12.51 9.48
N PHE A 138 -0.93 13.79 9.22
CA PHE A 138 0.10 14.83 9.08
C PHE A 138 -0.09 15.95 10.12
N PRO A 139 0.05 15.66 11.43
CA PRO A 139 -0.14 16.69 12.47
C PRO A 139 0.87 17.83 12.39
N TYR A 140 1.97 17.67 11.64
CA TYR A 140 3.08 18.63 11.53
C TYR A 140 3.05 19.51 10.26
N LEU A 141 2.11 19.30 9.34
CA LEU A 141 1.99 20.07 8.08
C LEU A 141 1.02 21.25 8.17
N SER A 142 0.91 21.86 9.36
CA SER A 142 0.11 23.07 9.56
C SER A 142 0.99 24.19 10.14
N LYS A 143 1.52 25.05 9.27
CA LYS A 143 1.93 26.40 9.68
C LYS A 143 0.82 27.43 9.59
N HIS A 144 -0.39 27.09 9.13
CA HIS A 144 -1.50 28.03 9.13
C HIS A 144 -2.83 27.39 9.52
N ALA A 145 -3.39 27.93 10.61
CA ALA A 145 -4.80 27.95 10.98
C ALA A 145 -5.41 26.70 11.65
N VAL A 146 -5.32 26.69 12.98
CA VAL A 146 -6.49 26.89 13.88
C VAL A 146 -7.85 26.57 13.22
N LEU A 147 -8.16 25.30 13.03
CA LEU A 147 -9.54 24.82 12.95
C LEU A 147 -9.71 23.49 13.70
N CYS A 148 -9.06 23.41 14.87
CA CYS A 148 -9.48 22.55 15.97
C CYS A 148 -10.90 22.94 16.40
N ARG A 149 -11.92 22.47 15.69
CA ARG A 149 -13.31 22.27 16.16
C ARG A 149 -14.19 21.86 14.98
N LEU A 150 -14.44 20.55 14.86
CA LEU A 150 -15.75 19.95 14.54
C LEU A 150 -15.54 18.44 14.37
N ILE A 151 -15.40 17.79 15.52
CA ILE A 151 -15.71 16.36 15.66
C ILE A 151 -17.23 16.28 15.57
N HIS A 152 -17.77 15.79 14.46
CA HIS A 152 -19.01 15.01 14.51
C HIS A 152 -18.84 13.74 13.69
N TRP A 153 -18.48 12.72 14.47
CA TRP A 153 -18.72 11.31 14.22
C TRP A 153 -20.20 11.09 13.88
N HIS A 154 -20.50 10.45 12.76
CA HIS A 154 -21.78 9.75 12.58
C HIS A 154 -21.51 8.35 12.05
N GLY A 155 -21.17 7.47 12.99
CA GLY A 155 -21.31 6.04 12.85
C GLY A 155 -22.11 5.53 14.06
N LYS A 156 -23.43 5.46 13.89
CA LYS A 156 -24.39 4.61 14.61
C LYS A 156 -25.74 4.77 13.92
N GLU A 157 -26.25 3.68 13.36
CA GLU A 157 -27.58 3.20 13.76
C GLU A 157 -27.36 2.14 14.84
#